data_AF-A0A1C5PLG8-F1
#
_entry.id   AF-A0A1C5PLG8-F1
#
_cell.length_a   1.000
_cell.length_b   1.000
_cell.length_c   1.000
_cell.angle_alpha   90.00
_cell.angle_beta   90.00
_cell.angle_gamma   90.00
#
_symmetry.space_group_name_H-M   'P 1'
#
loop_
_entity.id
_entity.type
_entity.pdbx_description
1 polymer ?
#
loop_
_entity_poly.entity_id
_entity_poly.type
_entity_poly.pdbx_seq_one_letter_code
_entity_poly.pdbx_strand_id
1 'polypeptide(L)'
;MEFYFKKSGGKLHLYRKDGLFGEDMGELEETFTGKLKTSKIFGENFELKDISGPFSKGDKYSIKSSKGLDDVIEKKAFSDKYTLK
;
A
#
# COMPACT_ATOMS: atom_id res chain seq x y z
N MET A 1 -11.34 -0.30 6.59
CA MET A 1 -10.41 0.42 5.71
C MET A 1 -9.78 -0.57 4.74
N GLU A 2 -9.80 -0.29 3.44
CA GLU A 2 -9.14 -1.13 2.43
C GLU A 2 -8.04 -0.33 1.72
N PHE A 3 -7.00 -1.02 1.25
CA PHE A 3 -5.96 -0.46 0.40
C PHE A 3 -5.94 -1.18 -0.94
N TYR A 4 -5.47 -0.54 -2.00
CA TYR A 4 -5.21 -1.21 -3.27
C TYR A 4 -4.14 -0.46 -4.05
N PHE A 5 -3.46 -1.17 -4.94
CA PHE A 5 -2.50 -0.57 -5.85
C PHE A 5 -3.14 -0.37 -7.22
N LYS A 6 -2.88 0.76 -7.86
CA LYS A 6 -3.38 1.05 -9.21
C LYS A 6 -2.34 1.82 -9.99
N LYS A 7 -2.24 1.55 -11.30
CA LYS A 7 -1.42 2.37 -12.19
C LYS A 7 -2.15 3.67 -12.56
N SER A 8 -1.50 4.81 -12.38
CA SER A 8 -1.94 6.14 -12.80
C SER A 8 -0.80 6.83 -13.51
N GLY A 9 -1.03 7.33 -14.74
CA GLY A 9 0.04 7.97 -15.53
C GLY A 9 1.26 7.07 -15.80
N GLY A 10 1.08 5.74 -15.87
CA GLY A 10 2.16 4.77 -16.04
C GLY A 10 2.89 4.39 -14.74
N LYS A 11 2.60 5.05 -13.63
CA LYS A 11 3.25 4.84 -12.33
C LYS A 11 2.34 4.10 -11.36
N LEU A 12 2.92 3.34 -10.42
CA LEU A 12 2.15 2.62 -9.41
C LEU A 12 1.78 3.58 -8.26
N HIS A 13 0.53 3.57 -7.82
CA HIS A 13 0.05 4.41 -6.73
C HIS A 13 -0.64 3.56 -5.66
N LEU A 14 -0.53 4.00 -4.41
CA LEU A 14 -1.31 3.47 -3.29
C LEU A 14 -2.64 4.21 -3.21
N TYR A 15 -3.73 3.48 -3.14
CA TYR A 15 -5.04 4.04 -2.83
C TYR A 15 -5.56 3.50 -1.50
N ARG A 16 -6.19 4.38 -0.72
CA ARG A 16 -6.93 4.04 0.49
C ARG A 16 -8.41 4.22 0.23
N LYS A 17 -9.21 3.17 0.45
CA LYS A 17 -10.66 3.23 0.32
C LYS A 17 -11.29 3.33 1.70
N ASP A 18 -11.99 4.44 1.92
CA ASP A 18 -12.86 4.66 3.06
C ASP A 18 -14.25 5.09 2.51
N GLY A 19 -15.23 4.19 2.57
CA GLY A 19 -16.55 4.39 1.97
C GLY A 19 -16.62 4.16 0.44
N LEU A 20 -17.36 5.02 -0.28
CA LEU A 20 -17.67 4.84 -1.71
C LEU A 20 -16.49 5.18 -2.63
N PHE A 21 -15.60 6.08 -2.22
CA PHE A 21 -14.50 6.58 -3.05
C PHE A 21 -13.13 6.12 -2.53
N GLY A 22 -12.18 5.95 -3.46
CA GLY A 22 -10.77 5.66 -3.14
C GLY A 22 -9.95 6.94 -3.22
N GLU A 23 -9.20 7.23 -2.16
CA GLU A 23 -8.28 8.36 -2.06
C GLU A 23 -6.88 7.94 -2.56
N ASP A 24 -6.26 8.75 -3.42
CA ASP A 24 -4.89 8.52 -3.89
C ASP A 24 -3.87 8.96 -2.81
N MET A 25 -3.22 7.98 -2.20
CA MET A 25 -2.22 8.19 -1.14
C MET A 25 -0.83 8.50 -1.70
N GLY A 26 -0.65 8.45 -3.02
CA GLY A 26 0.56 8.86 -3.73
C GLY A 26 1.20 7.77 -4.56
N GLU A 27 2.11 8.20 -5.43
CA GLU A 27 3.01 7.34 -6.18
C GLU A 27 3.85 6.49 -5.22
N LEU A 28 4.00 5.21 -5.56
CA LEU A 28 4.85 4.26 -4.88
C LEU A 28 6.19 4.14 -5.61
N GLU A 29 7.26 4.41 -4.87
CA GLU A 29 8.64 4.24 -5.30
C GLU A 29 9.24 3.02 -4.61
N GLU A 30 9.89 2.15 -5.38
CA GLU A 30 10.65 1.03 -4.82
C GLU A 30 12.03 1.52 -4.32
N THR A 31 12.33 1.21 -3.07
CA THR A 31 13.63 1.47 -2.45
C THR A 31 14.63 0.37 -2.80
N PHE A 32 15.93 0.61 -2.56
CA PHE A 32 16.96 -0.41 -2.72
C PHE A 32 16.74 -1.67 -1.86
N THR A 33 15.97 -1.55 -0.77
CA THR A 33 15.60 -2.67 0.11
C THR A 33 14.37 -3.45 -0.35
N GLY A 34 13.78 -3.09 -1.50
CA GLY A 34 12.54 -3.68 -2.02
C GLY A 34 11.27 -3.24 -1.30
N LYS A 35 11.35 -2.23 -0.41
CA LYS A 35 10.16 -1.58 0.16
C LYS A 35 9.56 -0.61 -0.85
N LEU A 36 8.24 -0.48 -0.83
CA LEU A 36 7.52 0.56 -1.56
C LEU A 36 7.26 1.74 -0.62
N LYS A 37 7.45 2.98 -1.05
CA LYS A 37 7.13 4.16 -0.24
C LYS A 37 6.44 5.24 -1.05
N THR A 38 5.64 6.08 -0.40
CA THR A 38 5.15 7.32 -0.99
C THR A 38 6.00 8.51 -0.53
N SER A 39 6.19 9.48 -1.43
CA SER A 39 7.09 10.64 -1.24
C SER A 39 6.34 11.97 -1.48
N LYS A 40 5.24 12.21 -0.77
CA LYS A 40 4.50 13.49 -0.81
C LYS A 40 5.17 14.55 0.07
N ILE A 41 5.20 15.77 -0.42
CA ILE A 41 5.65 16.97 0.33
C ILE A 41 4.60 17.36 1.38
N PHE A 42 3.31 17.21 1.06
CA PHE A 42 2.20 17.50 1.96
C PHE A 42 1.27 16.30 2.06
N GLY A 43 0.81 15.99 3.27
CA GLY A 43 -0.11 14.89 3.55
C GLY A 43 0.55 13.71 4.25
N GLU A 44 -0.05 12.53 4.10
CA GLU A 44 0.39 11.29 4.73
C GLU A 44 1.24 10.48 3.76
N ASN A 45 2.47 10.16 4.18
CA ASN A 45 3.34 9.20 3.49
C ASN A 45 3.20 7.80 4.09
N PHE A 46 3.45 6.80 3.24
CA PHE A 46 3.37 5.38 3.57
C PHE A 46 4.66 4.66 3.21
N GLU A 47 5.00 3.65 3.99
CA GLU A 47 6.01 2.65 3.69
C GLU A 47 5.35 1.27 3.73
N LEU A 48 5.58 0.47 2.70
CA LEU A 48 5.10 -0.90 2.58
C LEU A 48 6.28 -1.84 2.40
N LYS A 49 6.37 -2.85 3.26
CA LYS A 49 7.35 -3.92 3.16
C LYS A 49 6.62 -5.22 2.91
N ASP A 50 6.90 -5.88 1.79
CA ASP A 50 6.41 -7.22 1.53
C ASP A 50 6.95 -8.18 2.61
N ILE A 51 6.04 -8.84 3.32
CA ILE A 51 6.33 -9.82 4.37
C ILE A 51 5.69 -11.17 4.06
N SER A 52 5.31 -11.39 2.80
CA SER A 52 4.80 -12.67 2.34
C SER A 52 5.85 -13.78 2.35
N GLY A 53 5.36 -15.02 2.32
CA GLY A 53 6.19 -16.19 2.12
C GLY A 53 6.66 -16.35 0.67
N PRO A 54 7.57 -17.30 0.38
CA PRO A 54 8.17 -17.50 -0.93
C PRO A 54 7.17 -17.72 -2.08
N PHE A 55 6.00 -18.30 -1.77
CA PHE A 55 4.95 -18.64 -2.74
C PHE A 55 3.76 -17.68 -2.73
N SER A 56 3.78 -16.64 -1.88
CA SER A 56 2.67 -15.69 -1.71
C SER A 56 3.13 -14.24 -1.86
N LYS A 57 4.25 -14.01 -2.56
CA LYS A 57 4.87 -12.68 -2.72
C LYS A 57 3.82 -11.66 -3.17
N GLY A 58 3.73 -10.55 -2.43
CA GLY A 58 2.77 -9.49 -2.66
C GLY A 58 1.37 -9.73 -2.07
N ASP A 59 1.13 -10.82 -1.35
CA ASP A 59 -0.14 -11.03 -0.63
C ASP A 59 -0.20 -10.31 0.73
N LYS A 60 0.94 -9.98 1.33
CA LYS A 60 1.00 -9.40 2.67
C LYS A 60 2.09 -8.34 2.77
N TYR A 61 1.71 -7.17 3.25
CA TYR A 61 2.64 -6.07 3.49
C TYR A 61 2.53 -5.59 4.93
N SER A 62 3.66 -5.35 5.59
CA SER A 62 3.67 -4.41 6.72
C SER A 62 3.50 -3.02 6.14
N ILE A 63 2.54 -2.25 6.66
CA ILE A 63 2.26 -0.88 6.27
C ILE A 63 2.54 0.06 7.45
N LYS A 64 3.29 1.12 7.18
CA LYS A 64 3.52 2.21 8.14
C LYS A 64 3.11 3.52 7.50
N SER A 65 2.50 4.42 8.27
CA SER A 65 2.26 5.79 7.84
C SER A 65 2.95 6.80 8.73
N SER A 66 3.33 7.92 8.12
CA SER A 66 3.85 9.10 8.81
C SER A 66 2.89 9.71 9.85
N LYS A 67 1.60 9.31 9.85
CA LYS A 67 0.59 9.76 10.80
C LYS A 67 0.25 8.74 11.88
N GLY A 68 1.02 7.64 11.96
CA GLY A 68 0.96 6.69 13.08
C GLY A 68 0.24 5.37 12.79
N LEU A 69 -0.18 5.10 11.54
CA LEU A 69 -0.56 3.73 11.18
C LEU A 69 0.69 2.85 11.23
N ASP A 70 0.64 1.72 11.92
CA ASP A 70 1.69 0.70 11.93
C ASP A 70 1.01 -0.66 12.08
N ASP A 71 0.82 -1.34 10.94
CA ASP A 71 -0.04 -2.51 10.86
C ASP A 71 0.37 -3.44 9.71
N VAL A 72 -0.42 -4.48 9.47
CA VAL A 72 -0.29 -5.41 8.34
C VAL A 72 -1.53 -5.30 7.46
N ILE A 73 -1.30 -5.23 6.16
CA ILE A 73 -2.35 -5.38 5.15
C ILE A 73 -2.20 -6.71 4.43
N GLU A 74 -3.31 -7.42 4.26
CA GLU A 74 -3.36 -8.72 3.59
C GLU A 74 -4.34 -8.67 2.43
N LYS A 75 -3.92 -9.23 1.29
CA LYS A 75 -4.69 -9.29 0.06
C LYS A 75 -5.94 -10.13 0.29
N LYS A 76 -7.09 -9.62 -0.13
CA LYS A 76 -8.35 -10.36 -0.09
C LYS A 76 -8.34 -11.44 -1.16
N ALA A 77 -8.88 -12.61 -0.83
CA ALA A 77 -9.07 -13.67 -1.80
C ALA A 77 -9.86 -13.16 -3.02
N PHE A 78 -9.38 -13.47 -4.22
CA PHE A 78 -10.00 -13.09 -5.50
C PHE A 78 -10.17 -11.57 -5.71
N SER A 79 -9.31 -10.73 -5.11
CA SER A 79 -9.36 -9.28 -5.26
C SER A 79 -7.97 -8.65 -5.26
N ASP A 80 -7.81 -7.50 -5.91
CA ASP A 80 -6.56 -6.69 -5.88
C ASP A 80 -6.50 -5.73 -4.68
N LYS A 81 -7.40 -5.92 -3.73
CA LYS A 81 -7.51 -5.12 -2.52
C LYS A 81 -6.88 -5.81 -1.33
N TYR A 82 -6.41 -4.99 -0.40
CA TYR A 82 -5.84 -5.40 0.86
C TYR A 82 -6.68 -4.84 2.01
N THR A 83 -6.76 -5.58 3.10
CA THR A 83 -7.43 -5.17 4.34
C THR A 83 -6.45 -5.18 5.49
N LEU A 84 -6.58 -4.20 6.40
CA LEU A 84 -5.89 -4.22 7.71
C LEU A 84 -6.25 -5.50 8.48
N LYS A 85 -5.32 -6.01 9.27
CA LYS A 85 -5.44 -7.27 10.00
C LYS A 85 -5.19 -7.14 11.48
#